data_AF-A0A0D8Y6G2-F1
#
_entry.id   AF-A0A0D8Y6G2-F1
#
_cell.length_a   1.000
_cell.length_b   1.000
_cell.length_c   1.000
_cell.angle_alpha   90.00
_cell.angle_beta   90.00
_cell.angle_gamma   90.00
#
_symmetry.space_group_name_H-M   'P 1'
#
loop_
_entity.id
_entity.type
_entity.pdbx_description
1 polymer ?
#
loop_
_entity_poly.entity_id
_entity_poly.type
_entity_poly.pdbx_seq_one_letter_code
_entity_poly.pdbx_strand_id
1 'polypeptide(L)'
;MIYFTNAESFVFCVITVSMFVLGSQDDLLNKKCRYCQFLVATFEAGLRKTARNHFAGGDTAWEERNLGKYATSETRFIETMEDICKKTVLINEHRYAGLENLESKCAHLVEENEEILEEYYYRHQSSNMTVWLCESRLEVCCPNGHYGKDCSKCPGLELSGSPCYGHGSCHGDGSRLGNGTCVCDRGYSGNMCRKCAPDFYDKSKSNDSVECEKCFEACAGGCTSAGPKGCIKCRSGWTQTTDEGCIDIDECEIKTNCNRANEKCVNEAGSFRCECADDYKRQGDDCVLDVEAMPFRFDYLKEFAAKPYRMFIPPDTMLKSISMLSLTAIIAFVVWQRSILLIFLTTIAVALIIFIDMNVNPETIPDEAKKYLGL
;
A
#
# COMPACT_ATOMS: atom_id res chain seq x y z
N MET A 1 19.72 45.69 7.56
CA MET A 1 20.77 45.33 6.59
C MET A 1 21.94 44.77 7.37
N ILE A 2 22.06 43.44 7.43
CA ILE A 2 23.25 42.79 7.98
C ILE A 2 24.21 42.67 6.80
N TYR A 3 25.28 43.45 6.82
CA TYR A 3 26.37 43.36 5.83
C TYR A 3 27.21 42.14 6.18
N PHE A 4 26.94 41.00 5.54
CA PHE A 4 27.89 39.89 5.53
C PHE A 4 29.11 40.32 4.71
N THR A 5 30.30 40.25 5.31
CA THR A 5 31.56 40.50 4.59
C THR A 5 31.84 39.34 3.63
N ASN A 6 32.51 39.61 2.50
CA ASN A 6 32.83 38.59 1.46
C ASN A 6 33.53 37.34 2.02
N ALA A 7 34.21 37.43 3.17
CA ALA A 7 34.85 36.29 3.84
C ALA A 7 33.85 35.35 4.53
N GLU A 8 32.79 35.88 5.16
CA GLU A 8 31.79 35.06 5.85
C GLU A 8 30.90 34.30 4.86
N SER A 9 30.54 34.92 3.73
CA SER A 9 29.83 34.24 2.64
C SER A 9 30.66 33.13 1.99
N PHE A 10 31.98 33.31 1.88
CA PHE A 10 32.88 32.30 1.32
C PHE A 10 33.04 31.10 2.27
N VAL A 11 33.21 31.34 3.56
CA VAL A 11 33.29 30.29 4.58
C VAL A 11 31.99 29.50 4.66
N PHE A 12 30.82 30.17 4.60
CA PHE A 12 29.53 29.49 4.59
C PHE A 12 29.33 28.65 3.32
N CYS A 13 29.82 29.12 2.17
CA CYS A 13 29.77 28.37 0.91
C CYS A 13 30.72 27.16 0.91
N VAL A 14 31.92 27.28 1.49
CA VAL A 14 32.88 26.16 1.61
C VAL A 14 32.37 25.11 2.60
N ILE A 15 31.78 25.53 3.73
CA ILE A 15 31.19 24.60 4.72
C ILE A 15 29.98 23.87 4.14
N THR A 16 29.09 24.57 3.42
CA THR A 16 27.91 23.95 2.80
C THR A 16 28.30 23.00 1.67
N VAL A 17 29.27 23.36 0.82
CA VAL A 17 29.82 22.46 -0.22
C VAL A 17 30.52 21.25 0.41
N SER A 18 31.29 21.43 1.48
CA SER A 18 31.99 20.32 2.16
C SER A 18 31.00 19.36 2.84
N MET A 19 29.94 19.88 3.47
CA MET A 19 28.84 19.07 4.02
C MET A 19 28.08 18.30 2.92
N PHE A 20 27.87 18.92 1.75
CA PHE A 20 27.25 18.26 0.59
C PHE A 20 28.14 17.14 0.01
N VAL A 21 29.45 17.37 -0.07
CA VAL A 21 30.42 16.38 -0.57
C VAL A 21 30.49 15.17 0.38
N LEU A 22 30.56 15.39 1.69
CA LEU A 22 30.56 14.31 2.69
C LEU A 22 29.24 13.51 2.66
N GLY A 23 28.09 14.17 2.52
CA GLY A 23 26.79 13.50 2.41
C GLY A 23 26.63 12.64 1.16
N SER A 24 27.29 12.98 0.05
CA SER A 24 27.24 12.22 -1.21
C SER A 24 28.06 10.93 -1.19
N GLN A 25 29.12 10.87 -0.37
CA GLN A 25 30.05 9.75 -0.32
C GLN A 25 29.54 8.61 0.56
N ASP A 26 28.85 8.94 1.65
CA ASP A 26 28.15 7.98 2.51
C ASP A 26 26.94 7.35 1.78
N ASP A 27 26.16 8.11 1.01
CA ASP A 27 25.04 7.53 0.24
C ASP A 27 25.54 6.54 -0.85
N LEU A 28 26.72 6.77 -1.43
CA LEU A 28 27.31 5.88 -2.44
C LEU A 28 27.75 4.54 -1.86
N LEU A 29 28.34 4.51 -0.66
CA LEU A 29 28.81 3.27 -0.02
C LEU A 29 27.64 2.37 0.42
N ASN A 30 26.52 2.94 0.87
CA ASN A 30 25.31 2.16 1.21
C ASN A 30 24.75 1.44 -0.01
N LYS A 31 24.76 2.14 -1.14
CA LYS A 31 24.30 1.61 -2.42
C LYS A 31 25.20 0.48 -2.91
N LYS A 32 26.52 0.53 -2.66
CA LYS A 32 27.48 -0.55 -3.03
C LYS A 32 27.14 -1.91 -2.41
N CYS A 33 26.80 -1.97 -1.12
CA CYS A 33 26.39 -3.23 -0.51
C CYS A 33 25.14 -3.81 -1.21
N ARG A 34 24.12 -2.98 -1.43
CA ARG A 34 22.89 -3.41 -2.11
C ARG A 34 23.14 -3.84 -3.56
N TYR A 35 24.06 -3.19 -4.27
CA TYR A 35 24.48 -3.61 -5.61
C TYR A 35 25.22 -4.95 -5.58
N CYS A 36 26.10 -5.19 -4.61
CA CYS A 36 26.75 -6.48 -4.44
C CYS A 36 25.75 -7.60 -4.09
N GLN A 37 24.81 -7.34 -3.19
CA GLN A 37 23.73 -8.28 -2.88
C GLN A 37 22.84 -8.58 -4.10
N PHE A 38 22.61 -7.59 -4.97
CA PHE A 38 21.89 -7.79 -6.23
C PHE A 38 22.68 -8.66 -7.20
N LEU A 39 23.99 -8.40 -7.36
CA LEU A 39 24.91 -9.24 -8.13
C LEU A 39 24.83 -10.69 -7.67
N VAL A 40 25.03 -10.93 -6.36
CA VAL A 40 24.97 -12.28 -5.76
C VAL A 40 23.63 -12.95 -6.01
N ALA A 41 22.52 -12.23 -5.80
CA ALA A 41 21.18 -12.78 -6.04
C ALA A 41 20.98 -13.22 -7.50
N THR A 42 21.43 -12.42 -8.47
CA THR A 42 21.34 -12.76 -9.90
C THR A 42 22.30 -13.89 -10.30
N PHE A 43 23.52 -13.92 -9.75
CA PHE A 43 24.49 -14.98 -9.99
C PHE A 43 23.99 -16.33 -9.46
N GLU A 44 23.48 -16.38 -8.22
CA GLU A 44 22.88 -17.60 -7.67
C GLU A 44 21.65 -18.06 -8.46
N ALA A 45 20.85 -17.12 -8.97
CA ALA A 45 19.73 -17.46 -9.85
C ALA A 45 20.22 -18.08 -11.17
N GLY A 46 21.31 -17.56 -11.76
CA GLY A 46 21.99 -18.17 -12.90
C GLY A 46 22.49 -19.60 -12.61
N LEU A 47 23.16 -19.81 -11.46
CA LEU A 47 23.62 -21.13 -11.05
C LEU A 47 22.46 -22.14 -10.91
N ARG A 48 21.31 -21.69 -10.38
CA ARG A 48 20.09 -22.50 -10.26
C ARG A 48 19.47 -22.80 -11.63
N LYS A 49 19.43 -21.81 -12.53
CA LYS A 49 18.93 -21.94 -13.91
C LYS A 49 19.73 -23.00 -14.68
N THR A 50 21.06 -22.97 -14.56
CA THR A 50 21.97 -23.89 -15.28
C THR A 50 22.20 -25.22 -14.55
N ALA A 51 21.68 -25.41 -13.33
CA ALA A 51 22.00 -26.59 -12.51
C ALA A 51 21.64 -27.94 -13.15
N ARG A 52 20.65 -27.96 -14.06
CA ARG A 52 20.18 -29.17 -14.75
C ARG A 52 20.59 -29.24 -16.22
N ASN A 53 21.37 -28.28 -16.69
CA ASN A 53 21.88 -28.27 -18.06
C ASN A 53 23.03 -29.28 -18.20
N HIS A 54 23.38 -29.55 -19.45
CA HIS A 54 24.49 -30.39 -19.86
C HIS A 54 25.18 -29.72 -21.05
N PHE A 55 26.34 -30.22 -21.46
CA PHE A 55 26.93 -29.78 -22.73
C PHE A 55 25.97 -30.14 -23.88
N ALA A 56 25.94 -29.34 -24.93
CA ALA A 56 24.96 -29.48 -26.01
C ALA A 56 25.16 -30.73 -26.90
N GLY A 57 26.06 -31.66 -26.56
CA GLY A 57 26.26 -32.93 -27.25
C GLY A 57 25.44 -34.06 -26.62
N GLY A 58 24.92 -34.96 -27.46
CA GLY A 58 23.96 -35.97 -27.05
C GLY A 58 24.50 -37.13 -26.20
N ASP A 59 25.80 -37.19 -25.90
CA ASP A 59 26.42 -38.27 -25.09
C ASP A 59 27.18 -37.72 -23.88
N THR A 60 26.48 -37.63 -22.76
CA THR A 60 27.00 -37.09 -21.49
C THR A 60 28.18 -37.88 -20.92
N ALA A 61 28.27 -39.19 -21.19
CA ALA A 61 29.34 -40.04 -20.67
C ALA A 61 30.66 -39.84 -21.42
N TRP A 62 30.58 -39.57 -22.73
CA TRP A 62 31.73 -39.16 -23.54
C TRP A 62 32.19 -37.75 -23.16
N GLU A 63 31.25 -36.83 -22.96
CA GLU A 63 31.52 -35.44 -22.58
C GLU A 63 32.22 -35.33 -21.23
N GLU A 64 31.76 -36.03 -20.19
CA GLU A 64 32.40 -35.96 -18.87
C GLU A 64 33.85 -36.46 -18.88
N ARG A 65 34.18 -37.45 -19.72
CA ARG A 65 35.54 -37.98 -19.83
C ARG A 65 36.49 -37.07 -20.60
N ASN A 66 35.98 -36.34 -21.60
CA ASN A 66 36.81 -35.54 -22.51
C ASN A 66 36.80 -34.04 -22.21
N LEU A 67 35.70 -33.52 -21.65
CA LEU A 67 35.48 -32.09 -21.36
C LEU A 67 35.36 -31.81 -19.85
N GLY A 68 35.27 -32.84 -19.02
CA GLY A 68 35.10 -32.72 -17.57
C GLY A 68 33.64 -32.49 -17.16
N LYS A 69 33.41 -32.12 -15.90
CA LYS A 69 32.05 -31.93 -15.38
C LYS A 69 31.47 -30.60 -15.84
N TYR A 70 30.30 -30.62 -16.48
CA TYR A 70 29.56 -29.40 -16.86
C TYR A 70 29.38 -28.44 -15.69
N ALA A 71 29.09 -28.97 -14.49
CA ALA A 71 28.90 -28.20 -13.27
C ALA A 71 30.07 -27.27 -12.90
N THR A 72 31.29 -27.57 -13.32
CA THR A 72 32.51 -26.78 -13.06
C THR A 72 33.19 -26.33 -14.35
N SER A 73 32.45 -26.30 -15.46
CA SER A 73 32.98 -25.91 -16.77
C SER A 73 32.89 -24.41 -17.00
N GLU A 74 33.75 -23.89 -17.88
CA GLU A 74 33.72 -22.51 -18.38
C GLU A 74 32.41 -22.22 -19.12
N THR A 75 31.90 -23.17 -19.89
CA THR A 75 30.60 -23.03 -20.58
C THR A 75 29.48 -22.72 -19.60
N ARG A 76 29.36 -23.48 -18.50
CA ARG A 76 28.36 -23.20 -17.47
C ARG A 76 28.60 -21.87 -16.74
N PHE A 77 29.85 -21.44 -16.59
CA PHE A 77 30.17 -20.12 -16.03
C PHE A 77 29.61 -19.00 -16.91
N ILE A 78 29.89 -19.02 -18.22
CA ILE A 78 29.38 -18.02 -19.18
C ILE A 78 27.85 -18.05 -19.24
N GLU A 79 27.21 -19.22 -19.27
CA GLU A 79 25.75 -19.34 -19.20
C GLU A 79 25.17 -18.80 -17.89
N THR A 80 25.88 -18.96 -16.77
CA THR A 80 25.48 -18.40 -15.47
C THR A 80 25.57 -16.87 -15.46
N MET A 81 26.54 -16.31 -16.19
CA MET A 81 26.79 -14.86 -16.28
C MET A 81 25.90 -14.14 -17.31
N GLU A 82 25.22 -14.85 -18.22
CA GLU A 82 24.42 -14.27 -19.31
C GLU A 82 23.37 -13.24 -18.82
N ASP A 83 22.60 -13.61 -17.80
CA ASP A 83 21.54 -12.77 -17.23
C ASP A 83 21.97 -12.08 -15.90
N ILE A 84 23.26 -12.02 -15.60
CA ILE A 84 23.74 -11.38 -14.37
C ILE A 84 23.33 -9.90 -14.35
N CYS A 85 23.00 -9.39 -13.16
CA CYS A 85 22.58 -7.99 -12.97
C CYS A 85 21.29 -7.60 -13.73
N LYS A 86 20.50 -8.55 -14.23
CA LYS A 86 19.18 -8.29 -14.84
C LYS A 86 18.08 -8.43 -13.81
N LYS A 87 17.23 -7.40 -13.70
CA LYS A 87 16.08 -7.41 -12.77
C LYS A 87 15.07 -8.49 -13.08
N THR A 88 14.90 -8.82 -14.37
CA THR A 88 13.96 -9.82 -14.89
C THR A 88 14.18 -11.23 -14.30
N VAL A 89 15.36 -11.50 -13.76
CA VAL A 89 15.73 -12.79 -13.17
C VAL A 89 15.16 -12.97 -11.76
N LEU A 90 14.87 -11.87 -11.04
CA LEU A 90 14.44 -11.93 -9.65
C LEU A 90 12.92 -11.81 -9.51
N ILE A 91 12.34 -12.66 -8.66
CA ILE A 91 10.90 -12.68 -8.36
C ILE A 91 10.50 -11.52 -7.40
N ASN A 92 11.45 -11.03 -6.59
CA ASN A 92 11.21 -10.05 -5.52
C ASN A 92 11.90 -8.71 -5.78
N GLU A 93 11.42 -7.93 -6.75
CA GLU A 93 12.03 -6.64 -7.15
C GLU A 93 11.99 -5.57 -6.02
N HIS A 94 10.99 -5.63 -5.14
CA HIS A 94 10.74 -4.61 -4.10
C HIS A 94 11.92 -4.38 -3.14
N ARG A 95 12.78 -5.39 -2.91
CA ARG A 95 13.97 -5.26 -2.05
C ARG A 95 14.97 -4.23 -2.60
N TYR A 96 14.96 -3.98 -3.90
CA TYR A 96 15.87 -3.06 -4.59
C TYR A 96 15.19 -1.75 -5.02
N ALA A 97 13.98 -1.48 -4.51
CA ALA A 97 13.29 -0.22 -4.74
C ALA A 97 14.14 0.98 -4.25
N GLY A 98 14.07 2.08 -4.99
CA GLY A 98 14.81 3.32 -4.71
C GLY A 98 16.28 3.34 -5.14
N LEU A 99 16.78 2.28 -5.81
CA LEU A 99 18.12 2.28 -6.39
C LEU A 99 18.10 2.74 -7.85
N GLU A 100 18.65 3.91 -8.11
CA GLU A 100 18.86 4.41 -9.47
C GLU A 100 19.98 3.63 -10.18
N ASN A 101 19.76 3.37 -11.49
CA ASN A 101 20.71 2.70 -12.38
C ASN A 101 21.23 1.35 -11.84
N LEU A 102 20.35 0.59 -11.17
CA LEU A 102 20.67 -0.68 -10.51
C LEU A 102 21.44 -1.65 -11.42
N GLU A 103 20.91 -1.93 -12.61
CA GLU A 103 21.50 -2.89 -13.55
C GLU A 103 22.87 -2.42 -14.04
N SER A 104 23.00 -1.13 -14.40
CA SER A 104 24.26 -0.55 -14.89
C SER A 104 25.34 -0.54 -13.81
N LYS A 105 25.01 -0.16 -12.57
CA LYS A 105 25.98 -0.15 -11.47
C LYS A 105 26.38 -1.57 -11.02
N CYS A 106 25.45 -2.52 -11.12
CA CYS A 106 25.78 -3.92 -10.91
C CYS A 106 26.69 -4.45 -12.03
N ALA A 107 26.41 -4.14 -13.29
CA ALA A 107 27.27 -4.53 -14.42
C ALA A 107 28.69 -3.97 -14.26
N HIS A 108 28.85 -2.71 -13.85
CA HIS A 108 30.15 -2.14 -13.54
C HIS A 108 30.88 -2.90 -12.41
N LEU A 109 30.16 -3.31 -11.36
CA LEU A 109 30.76 -4.15 -10.31
C LEU A 109 31.19 -5.52 -10.83
N VAL A 110 30.45 -6.11 -11.78
CA VAL A 110 30.84 -7.37 -12.42
C VAL A 110 32.12 -7.18 -13.23
N GLU A 111 32.18 -6.14 -14.06
CA GLU A 111 33.34 -5.81 -14.89
C GLU A 111 34.61 -5.57 -14.06
N GLU A 112 34.49 -4.82 -12.95
CA GLU A 112 35.63 -4.54 -12.07
C GLU A 112 36.13 -5.79 -11.30
N ASN A 113 35.30 -6.84 -11.18
CA ASN A 113 35.55 -7.97 -10.29
C ASN A 113 35.42 -9.33 -10.99
N GLU A 114 35.58 -9.39 -12.31
CA GLU A 114 35.43 -10.61 -13.12
C GLU A 114 36.34 -11.75 -12.63
N GLU A 115 37.61 -11.46 -12.35
CA GLU A 115 38.58 -12.43 -11.81
C GLU A 115 38.13 -13.02 -10.46
N ILE A 116 37.52 -12.19 -9.61
CA ILE A 116 37.03 -12.62 -8.29
C ILE A 116 35.80 -13.52 -8.44
N LEU A 117 34.91 -13.22 -9.41
CA LEU A 117 33.73 -14.04 -9.70
C LEU A 117 34.14 -15.40 -10.29
N GLU A 118 35.16 -15.41 -11.14
CA GLU A 118 35.74 -16.62 -11.69
C GLU A 118 36.38 -17.48 -10.57
N GLU A 119 37.16 -16.86 -9.67
CA GLU A 119 37.72 -17.51 -8.49
C GLU A 119 36.63 -18.13 -7.60
N TYR A 120 35.52 -17.40 -7.39
CA TYR A 120 34.38 -17.92 -6.65
C TYR A 120 33.79 -19.16 -7.32
N TYR A 121 33.52 -19.05 -8.63
CA TYR A 121 32.91 -20.13 -9.39
C TYR A 121 33.75 -21.41 -9.36
N TYR A 122 35.05 -21.34 -9.58
CA TYR A 122 35.84 -22.58 -9.64
C TYR A 122 36.23 -23.14 -8.28
N ARG A 123 36.35 -22.31 -7.24
CA ARG A 123 36.94 -22.75 -5.95
C ARG A 123 36.00 -22.64 -4.75
N HIS A 124 34.92 -21.89 -4.84
CA HIS A 124 34.12 -21.49 -3.68
C HIS A 124 32.59 -21.63 -3.85
N GLN A 125 32.11 -22.33 -4.89
CA GLN A 125 30.67 -22.62 -5.10
C GLN A 125 29.95 -23.25 -3.89
N SER A 126 30.67 -23.90 -2.96
CA SER A 126 30.10 -24.46 -1.73
C SER A 126 29.91 -23.46 -0.59
N SER A 127 30.52 -22.27 -0.69
CA SER A 127 30.45 -21.21 0.32
C SER A 127 29.31 -20.24 0.03
N ASN A 128 28.82 -19.54 1.06
CA ASN A 128 27.81 -18.49 0.86
C ASN A 128 28.45 -17.30 0.12
N MET A 129 27.98 -17.05 -1.11
CA MET A 129 28.56 -16.01 -1.98
C MET A 129 28.44 -14.61 -1.37
N THR A 130 27.39 -14.32 -0.60
CA THR A 130 27.24 -12.99 0.04
C THR A 130 28.35 -12.75 1.04
N VAL A 131 28.62 -13.74 1.89
CA VAL A 131 29.67 -13.68 2.91
C VAL A 131 31.06 -13.66 2.26
N TRP A 132 31.28 -14.52 1.27
CA TRP A 132 32.57 -14.62 0.60
C TRP A 132 32.88 -13.37 -0.23
N LEU A 133 31.96 -12.94 -1.10
CA LEU A 133 32.17 -11.83 -2.03
C LEU A 133 31.95 -10.47 -1.34
N CYS A 134 30.75 -10.22 -0.81
CA CYS A 134 30.35 -8.89 -0.39
C CYS A 134 30.90 -8.48 0.98
N GLU A 135 31.03 -9.42 1.91
CA GLU A 135 31.52 -9.14 3.27
C GLU A 135 33.04 -9.26 3.38
N SER A 136 33.63 -10.32 2.80
CA SER A 136 35.04 -10.66 3.02
C SER A 136 35.98 -10.18 1.92
N ARG A 137 35.58 -10.28 0.64
CA ARG A 137 36.46 -9.95 -0.50
C ARG A 137 36.36 -8.50 -0.95
N LEU A 138 35.14 -7.96 -1.04
CA LEU A 138 34.87 -6.58 -1.44
C LEU A 138 34.69 -5.64 -0.23
N GLU A 139 34.46 -6.20 0.96
CA GLU A 139 34.24 -5.46 2.22
C GLU A 139 33.15 -4.36 2.15
N VAL A 140 32.21 -4.46 1.21
CA VAL A 140 31.15 -3.47 1.02
C VAL A 140 29.95 -3.69 1.94
N CYS A 141 29.75 -4.91 2.43
CA CYS A 141 28.66 -5.28 3.33
C CYS A 141 29.17 -5.67 4.73
N CYS A 142 28.24 -5.70 5.69
CA CYS A 142 28.43 -6.28 7.01
C CYS A 142 27.62 -7.57 7.15
N PRO A 143 27.99 -8.46 8.09
CA PRO A 143 27.15 -9.59 8.45
C PRO A 143 25.77 -9.14 8.94
N ASN A 144 24.75 -9.98 8.76
CA ASN A 144 23.41 -9.69 9.29
C ASN A 144 23.47 -9.37 10.80
N GLY A 145 22.69 -8.36 11.20
CA GLY A 145 22.68 -7.81 12.54
C GLY A 145 23.85 -6.89 12.88
N HIS A 146 24.65 -6.46 11.90
CA HIS A 146 25.75 -5.52 12.12
C HIS A 146 25.62 -4.29 11.21
N TYR A 147 26.19 -3.16 11.65
CA TYR A 147 26.06 -1.88 10.95
C TYR A 147 27.35 -1.03 11.08
N GLY A 148 27.45 -0.02 10.23
CA GLY A 148 28.53 0.97 10.28
C GLY A 148 29.88 0.46 9.76
N LYS A 149 30.87 1.35 9.70
CA LYS A 149 32.15 1.09 9.01
C LYS A 149 32.86 -0.14 9.54
N ASP A 150 32.84 -0.32 10.85
CA ASP A 150 33.51 -1.41 11.56
C ASP A 150 32.60 -2.63 11.77
N CYS A 151 31.39 -2.65 11.19
CA CYS A 151 30.37 -3.68 11.40
C CYS A 151 30.12 -3.94 12.89
N SER A 152 29.71 -2.89 13.61
CA SER A 152 29.30 -2.99 15.01
C SER A 152 27.96 -3.74 15.13
N LYS A 153 27.77 -4.49 16.22
CA LYS A 153 26.55 -5.25 16.46
C LYS A 153 25.34 -4.33 16.67
N CYS A 154 24.23 -4.65 16.01
CA CYS A 154 22.94 -4.00 16.26
C CYS A 154 22.47 -4.26 17.69
N PRO A 155 21.75 -3.31 18.31
CA PRO A 155 21.20 -3.49 19.65
C PRO A 155 20.29 -4.72 19.73
N GLY A 156 20.36 -5.47 20.83
CA GLY A 156 19.54 -6.67 21.05
C GLY A 156 20.07 -7.97 20.44
N LEU A 157 21.00 -7.90 19.47
CA LEU A 157 21.49 -9.09 18.77
C LEU A 157 22.14 -10.13 19.70
N GLU A 158 23.00 -9.70 20.63
CA GLU A 158 23.68 -10.64 21.53
C GLU A 158 22.75 -11.29 22.56
N LEU A 159 21.65 -10.62 22.91
CA LEU A 159 20.76 -11.04 23.99
C LEU A 159 19.62 -11.91 23.48
N SER A 160 19.02 -11.53 22.34
CA SER A 160 17.86 -12.20 21.75
C SER A 160 18.22 -13.07 20.54
N GLY A 161 19.44 -12.96 20.03
CA GLY A 161 19.86 -13.57 18.76
C GLY A 161 19.33 -12.84 17.53
N SER A 162 18.60 -11.73 17.71
CA SER A 162 18.02 -10.92 16.64
C SER A 162 18.19 -9.42 16.90
N PRO A 163 18.44 -8.59 15.86
CA PRO A 163 18.46 -7.14 16.00
C PRO A 163 17.15 -6.61 16.59
N CYS A 164 17.24 -5.60 17.44
CA CYS A 164 16.10 -4.93 18.06
C CYS A 164 15.15 -5.90 18.80
N TYR A 165 15.71 -6.96 19.41
CA TYR A 165 14.95 -8.03 20.08
C TYR A 165 13.93 -8.75 19.17
N GLY A 166 14.10 -8.67 17.85
CA GLY A 166 13.14 -9.21 16.89
C GLY A 166 11.83 -8.43 16.80
N HIS A 167 11.75 -7.23 17.38
CA HIS A 167 10.57 -6.35 17.41
C HIS A 167 10.84 -5.01 16.72
N GLY A 168 11.68 -5.01 15.70
CA GLY A 168 12.00 -3.83 14.93
C GLY A 168 13.12 -4.04 13.92
N SER A 169 13.44 -2.96 13.20
CA SER A 169 14.51 -2.91 12.19
C SER A 169 15.68 -2.06 12.68
N CYS A 170 16.91 -2.56 12.50
CA CYS A 170 18.13 -1.83 12.84
C CYS A 170 18.57 -0.94 11.66
N HIS A 171 18.82 0.34 11.94
CA HIS A 171 19.28 1.26 10.91
C HIS A 171 20.73 0.96 10.49
N GLY A 172 20.90 0.52 9.25
CA GLY A 172 22.18 0.09 8.70
C GLY A 172 22.44 -1.41 8.80
N ASP A 173 21.43 -2.21 9.12
CA ASP A 173 21.58 -3.67 9.20
C ASP A 173 22.16 -4.27 7.90
N GLY A 174 23.26 -5.01 8.03
CA GLY A 174 24.02 -5.62 6.94
C GLY A 174 24.84 -4.63 6.10
N SER A 175 24.88 -3.35 6.48
CA SER A 175 25.54 -2.28 5.72
C SER A 175 26.73 -1.69 6.47
N ARG A 176 27.73 -1.21 5.73
CA ARG A 176 28.90 -0.48 6.27
C ARG A 176 28.56 0.93 6.77
N LEU A 177 27.28 1.27 6.86
CA LEU A 177 26.75 2.56 7.26
C LEU A 177 25.59 2.39 8.23
N GLY A 178 25.00 3.51 8.62
CA GLY A 178 23.97 3.55 9.63
C GLY A 178 24.54 3.79 11.02
N ASN A 179 23.63 4.02 11.95
CA ASN A 179 23.92 4.41 13.33
C ASN A 179 23.38 3.38 14.33
N GLY A 180 22.82 2.26 13.84
CA GLY A 180 22.32 1.17 14.68
C GLY A 180 21.05 1.49 15.45
N THR A 181 20.38 2.61 15.18
CA THR A 181 19.12 2.93 15.86
C THR A 181 18.03 1.96 15.44
N CYS A 182 17.31 1.41 16.41
CA CYS A 182 16.16 0.55 16.16
C CYS A 182 14.89 1.36 15.85
N VAL A 183 14.21 0.98 14.78
CA VAL A 183 12.84 1.41 14.47
C VAL A 183 11.90 0.27 14.88
N CYS A 184 11.11 0.50 15.93
CA CYS A 184 10.31 -0.56 16.55
C CYS A 184 9.01 -0.84 15.80
N ASP A 185 8.61 -2.11 15.85
CA ASP A 185 7.30 -2.56 15.39
C ASP A 185 6.17 -2.00 16.26
N ARG A 186 4.96 -2.02 15.71
CA ARG A 186 3.77 -1.52 16.42
C ARG A 186 3.58 -2.27 17.74
N GLY A 187 3.49 -1.51 18.83
CA GLY A 187 3.32 -2.06 20.18
C GLY A 187 4.60 -2.11 20.99
N TYR A 188 5.76 -1.85 20.36
CA TYR A 188 7.06 -1.84 20.99
C TYR A 188 7.68 -0.43 20.97
N SER A 189 8.58 -0.19 21.92
CA SER A 189 9.22 1.09 22.14
C SER A 189 10.60 0.96 22.81
N GLY A 190 11.33 2.07 22.84
CA GLY A 190 12.69 2.15 23.39
C GLY A 190 13.77 1.88 22.36
N ASN A 191 15.03 2.08 22.76
CA ASN A 191 16.20 1.98 21.90
C ASN A 191 16.49 0.56 21.37
N MET A 192 15.95 -0.47 22.03
CA MET A 192 16.11 -1.88 21.63
C MET A 192 14.76 -2.57 21.38
N CYS A 193 13.66 -1.81 21.30
CA CYS A 193 12.31 -2.36 21.12
C CYS A 193 11.89 -3.41 22.18
N ARG A 194 12.46 -3.30 23.38
CA ARG A 194 12.21 -4.21 24.50
C ARG A 194 11.12 -3.72 25.47
N LYS A 195 10.60 -2.51 25.27
CA LYS A 195 9.52 -1.96 26.11
C LYS A 195 8.23 -1.95 25.31
N CYS A 196 7.09 -2.13 25.97
CA CYS A 196 5.82 -1.90 25.29
C CYS A 196 5.61 -0.40 25.02
N ALA A 197 4.91 -0.10 23.94
CA ALA A 197 4.46 1.25 23.62
C ALA A 197 3.38 1.72 24.62
N PRO A 198 3.06 3.03 24.71
CA PRO A 198 2.16 3.56 25.73
C PRO A 198 0.77 2.92 25.82
N ASP A 199 0.20 2.46 24.69
CA ASP A 199 -1.10 1.78 24.62
C ASP A 199 -1.01 0.25 24.68
N PHE A 200 0.12 -0.28 25.17
CA PHE A 200 0.41 -1.70 25.25
C PHE A 200 1.00 -2.04 26.62
N TYR A 201 0.83 -3.29 27.06
CA TYR A 201 1.34 -3.80 28.33
C TYR A 201 2.12 -5.10 28.14
N ASP A 202 3.01 -5.40 29.11
CA ASP A 202 3.82 -6.62 29.13
C ASP A 202 2.90 -7.82 29.43
N LYS A 203 2.48 -8.58 28.41
CA LYS A 203 1.69 -9.81 28.58
C LYS A 203 2.57 -10.95 29.09
N SER A 204 3.76 -11.08 28.51
CA SER A 204 4.78 -12.03 28.97
C SER A 204 6.16 -11.39 28.87
N LYS A 205 7.00 -11.60 29.89
CA LYS A 205 8.33 -11.02 29.97
C LYS A 205 9.33 -12.06 30.44
N SER A 206 10.26 -12.42 29.56
CA SER A 206 11.42 -13.24 29.87
C SER A 206 12.69 -12.38 29.82
N ASN A 207 13.84 -13.00 30.10
CA ASN A 207 15.12 -12.31 29.92
C ASN A 207 15.35 -11.92 28.46
N ASP A 208 14.91 -12.76 27.52
CA ASP A 208 15.30 -12.71 26.11
C ASP A 208 14.14 -12.31 25.17
N SER A 209 12.91 -12.29 25.69
CA SER A 209 11.68 -12.00 24.93
C SER A 209 10.70 -11.13 25.72
N VAL A 210 10.04 -10.20 25.03
CA VAL A 210 8.92 -9.41 25.57
C VAL A 210 7.74 -9.50 24.62
N GLU A 211 6.57 -9.88 25.14
CA GLU A 211 5.33 -9.92 24.36
C GLU A 211 4.43 -8.78 24.82
N CYS A 212 4.16 -7.85 23.91
CA CYS A 212 3.31 -6.69 24.17
C CYS A 212 1.91 -6.93 23.64
N GLU A 213 0.91 -6.70 24.48
CA GLU A 213 -0.50 -6.76 24.09
C GLU A 213 -1.14 -5.39 24.24
N LYS A 214 -2.09 -5.09 23.34
CA LYS A 214 -2.78 -3.79 23.35
C LYS A 214 -3.65 -3.67 24.59
N CYS A 215 -3.67 -2.48 25.18
CA CYS A 215 -4.60 -2.16 26.26
C CYS A 215 -6.06 -2.25 25.82
N PHE A 216 -6.94 -2.45 26.80
CA PHE A 216 -8.38 -2.35 26.59
C PHE A 216 -8.74 -0.96 26.07
N GLU A 217 -9.74 -0.87 25.19
CA GLU A 217 -10.06 0.35 24.45
C GLU A 217 -10.44 1.52 25.36
N ALA A 218 -11.04 1.23 26.52
CA ALA A 218 -11.38 2.22 27.54
C ALA A 218 -10.16 2.82 28.25
N CYS A 219 -8.95 2.27 28.11
CA CYS A 219 -7.79 2.76 28.85
C CYS A 219 -7.22 4.05 28.23
N ALA A 220 -6.96 5.04 29.06
CA ALA A 220 -6.25 6.27 28.76
C ALA A 220 -4.89 6.29 29.47
N GLY A 221 -3.81 6.55 28.72
CA GLY A 221 -2.47 6.65 29.31
C GLY A 221 -1.84 5.32 29.71
N GLY A 222 -2.29 4.21 29.12
CA GLY A 222 -1.73 2.88 29.31
C GLY A 222 -2.50 1.98 30.28
N CYS A 223 -1.98 0.76 30.44
CA CYS A 223 -2.58 -0.29 31.26
C CYS A 223 -1.51 -1.22 31.85
N THR A 224 -1.86 -1.94 32.91
CA THR A 224 -0.98 -2.88 33.61
C THR A 224 -1.29 -4.34 33.28
N SER A 225 -2.51 -4.63 32.82
CA SER A 225 -2.99 -5.98 32.51
C SER A 225 -4.09 -5.95 31.46
N ALA A 226 -4.51 -7.13 31.00
CA ALA A 226 -5.64 -7.27 30.11
C ALA A 226 -6.95 -6.75 30.72
N GLY A 227 -7.85 -6.28 29.85
CA GLY A 227 -9.22 -5.93 30.20
C GLY A 227 -9.41 -4.59 30.92
N PRO A 228 -10.66 -4.23 31.24
CA PRO A 228 -11.04 -2.92 31.78
C PRO A 228 -10.43 -2.61 33.16
N LYS A 229 -10.14 -3.64 33.97
CA LYS A 229 -9.50 -3.49 35.28
C LYS A 229 -8.03 -3.08 35.20
N GLY A 230 -7.37 -3.42 34.10
CA GLY A 230 -5.96 -3.12 33.90
C GLY A 230 -5.68 -1.67 33.54
N CYS A 231 -6.72 -0.86 33.30
CA CYS A 231 -6.54 0.53 32.92
C CYS A 231 -5.99 1.37 34.07
N ILE A 232 -4.94 2.15 33.81
CA ILE A 232 -4.41 3.14 34.77
C ILE A 232 -5.44 4.25 34.97
N LYS A 233 -6.07 4.69 33.88
CA LYS A 233 -7.13 5.69 33.85
C LYS A 233 -8.12 5.34 32.75
N CYS A 234 -9.39 5.65 32.94
CA CYS A 234 -10.41 5.49 31.90
C CYS A 234 -10.40 6.68 30.92
N ARG A 235 -10.70 6.41 29.65
CA ARG A 235 -10.97 7.43 28.63
C ARG A 235 -12.27 8.17 28.95
N SER A 236 -12.45 9.33 28.33
CA SER A 236 -13.74 10.02 28.33
C SER A 236 -14.84 9.10 27.76
N GLY A 237 -16.04 9.16 28.32
CA GLY A 237 -17.13 8.21 28.04
C GLY A 237 -17.09 6.94 28.89
N TRP A 238 -16.07 6.78 29.75
CA TRP A 238 -15.94 5.61 30.63
C TRP A 238 -15.77 6.06 32.08
N THR A 239 -16.29 5.27 33.02
CA THR A 239 -16.15 5.47 34.46
C THR A 239 -15.43 4.29 35.13
N GLN A 240 -14.64 4.56 36.17
CA GLN A 240 -13.83 3.54 36.83
C GLN A 240 -14.56 2.94 38.03
N THR A 241 -14.80 1.64 37.97
CA THR A 241 -15.42 0.84 39.04
C THR A 241 -14.37 -0.09 39.65
N THR A 242 -14.43 -0.33 40.97
CA THR A 242 -13.49 -1.22 41.69
C THR A 242 -13.58 -2.67 41.22
N ASP A 243 -14.78 -3.15 40.95
CA ASP A 243 -15.05 -4.57 40.68
C ASP A 243 -15.04 -4.93 39.20
N GLU A 244 -15.14 -3.97 38.30
CA GLU A 244 -15.24 -4.21 36.84
C GLU A 244 -14.21 -3.41 36.03
N GLY A 245 -13.54 -2.43 36.64
CA GLY A 245 -12.60 -1.55 35.95
C GLY A 245 -13.30 -0.42 35.20
N CYS A 246 -12.76 -0.02 34.05
CA CYS A 246 -13.43 0.96 33.20
C CYS A 246 -14.69 0.39 32.55
N ILE A 247 -15.85 0.87 32.99
CA ILE A 247 -17.15 0.57 32.40
C ILE A 247 -17.62 1.76 31.57
N ASP A 248 -18.34 1.45 30.50
CA ASP A 248 -18.91 2.44 29.62
C ASP A 248 -19.98 3.25 30.35
N ILE A 249 -20.04 4.57 30.12
CA ILE A 249 -21.08 5.42 30.69
C ILE A 249 -22.25 5.39 29.71
N ASP A 250 -23.38 4.83 30.12
CA ASP A 250 -24.59 4.91 29.30
C ASP A 250 -25.14 6.34 29.30
N GLU A 251 -24.70 7.13 28.33
CA GLU A 251 -25.14 8.51 28.17
C GLU A 251 -26.61 8.61 27.78
N CYS A 252 -27.25 7.52 27.33
CA CYS A 252 -28.66 7.48 26.99
C CYS A 252 -29.59 7.36 28.20
N GLU A 253 -29.07 7.00 29.38
CA GLU A 253 -29.82 7.11 30.63
C GLU A 253 -30.12 8.59 30.97
N ILE A 254 -29.32 9.52 30.45
CA ILE A 254 -29.51 10.96 30.62
C ILE A 254 -30.42 11.49 29.51
N LYS A 255 -31.67 11.80 29.85
CA LYS A 255 -32.70 12.27 28.89
C LYS A 255 -32.34 13.54 28.10
N THR A 256 -31.31 14.28 28.49
CA THR A 256 -30.91 15.56 27.87
C THR A 256 -29.82 15.43 26.82
N ASN A 257 -29.37 14.22 26.47
CA ASN A 257 -28.28 14.04 25.51
C ASN A 257 -28.74 14.04 24.05
N CYS A 258 -29.96 13.56 23.77
CA CYS A 258 -30.64 13.76 22.48
C CYS A 258 -31.83 14.71 22.65
N ASN A 259 -31.61 15.99 22.34
CA ASN A 259 -32.58 17.06 22.61
C ASN A 259 -33.48 17.38 21.42
N ARG A 260 -33.22 16.82 20.23
CA ARG A 260 -34.04 17.11 19.05
C ARG A 260 -35.29 16.23 19.03
N ALA A 261 -36.34 16.72 18.39
CA ALA A 261 -37.59 15.99 18.28
C ALA A 261 -37.41 14.73 17.43
N ASN A 262 -38.06 13.64 17.83
CA ASN A 262 -38.04 12.35 17.13
C ASN A 262 -36.64 11.73 16.99
N GLU A 263 -35.73 12.02 17.93
CA GLU A 263 -34.47 11.31 18.07
C GLU A 263 -34.54 10.24 19.18
N LYS A 264 -33.83 9.15 18.95
CA LYS A 264 -33.57 8.07 19.89
C LYS A 264 -32.07 8.02 20.16
N CYS A 265 -31.71 7.99 21.43
CA CYS A 265 -30.32 7.81 21.84
C CYS A 265 -29.91 6.34 21.68
N VAL A 266 -28.72 6.11 21.13
CA VAL A 266 -28.07 4.80 21.06
C VAL A 266 -26.71 4.89 21.74
N ASN A 267 -26.54 4.10 22.81
CA ASN A 267 -25.29 4.03 23.54
C ASN A 267 -24.24 3.24 22.73
N GLU A 268 -23.02 3.74 22.66
CA GLU A 268 -21.86 3.12 22.00
C GLU A 268 -20.69 3.04 22.98
N ALA A 269 -19.71 2.18 22.72
CA ALA A 269 -18.57 2.06 23.62
C ALA A 269 -17.73 3.36 23.63
N GLY A 270 -17.79 4.11 24.73
CA GLY A 270 -17.11 5.38 24.98
C GLY A 270 -17.80 6.60 24.40
N SER A 271 -19.02 6.47 23.89
CA SER A 271 -19.79 7.59 23.31
C SER A 271 -21.26 7.23 23.12
N PHE A 272 -22.07 8.18 22.71
CA PHE A 272 -23.42 7.93 22.24
C PHE A 272 -23.65 8.60 20.89
N ARG A 273 -24.65 8.09 20.16
CA ARG A 273 -25.16 8.75 18.96
C ARG A 273 -26.67 8.90 19.02
N CYS A 274 -27.17 10.00 18.47
CA CYS A 274 -28.60 10.23 18.31
C CYS A 274 -29.01 9.78 16.91
N GLU A 275 -29.90 8.79 16.83
CA GLU A 275 -30.51 8.33 15.60
C GLU A 275 -31.95 8.81 15.52
N CYS A 276 -32.53 8.87 14.33
CA CYS A 276 -33.96 9.14 14.24
C CYS A 276 -34.75 7.95 14.81
N ALA A 277 -35.83 8.26 15.53
CA ALA A 277 -36.73 7.25 16.06
C ALA A 277 -37.36 6.42 14.93
N ASP A 278 -37.91 5.26 15.29
CA ASP A 278 -38.61 4.40 14.34
C ASP A 278 -39.68 5.20 13.57
N ASP A 279 -39.78 4.99 12.25
CA ASP A 279 -40.62 5.76 11.31
C ASP A 279 -40.15 7.20 11.02
N TYR A 280 -38.93 7.60 11.38
CA TYR A 280 -38.35 8.89 11.03
C TYR A 280 -37.02 8.74 10.27
N LYS A 281 -36.77 9.66 9.33
CA LYS A 281 -35.51 9.79 8.60
C LYS A 281 -34.85 11.14 8.85
N ARG A 282 -33.51 11.14 8.80
CA ARG A 282 -32.72 12.36 9.01
C ARG A 282 -32.78 13.23 7.76
N GLN A 283 -33.36 14.42 7.89
CA GLN A 283 -33.40 15.44 6.84
C GLN A 283 -32.74 16.71 7.36
N GLY A 284 -31.46 16.89 7.03
CA GLY A 284 -30.63 17.94 7.64
C GLY A 284 -30.36 17.62 9.11
N ASP A 285 -30.65 18.59 9.98
CA ASP A 285 -30.51 18.44 11.43
C ASP A 285 -31.75 17.80 12.10
N ASP A 286 -32.88 17.72 11.40
CA ASP A 286 -34.15 17.27 11.97
C ASP A 286 -34.54 15.86 11.54
N CYS A 287 -35.25 15.15 12.41
CA CYS A 287 -35.86 13.86 12.11
C CYS A 287 -37.31 14.08 11.64
N VAL A 288 -37.55 13.81 10.36
CA VAL A 288 -38.87 13.94 9.71
C VAL A 288 -39.49 12.57 9.52
N LEU A 289 -40.82 12.49 9.53
CA LEU A 289 -41.54 11.24 9.31
C LEU A 289 -41.13 10.61 7.98
N ASP A 290 -40.66 9.37 8.05
CA ASP A 290 -40.36 8.57 6.89
C ASP A 290 -41.62 7.89 6.37
N VAL A 291 -42.39 8.65 5.59
CA VAL A 291 -43.63 8.22 4.94
C VAL A 291 -43.44 7.01 4.00
N GLU A 292 -42.21 6.69 3.64
CA GLU A 292 -41.86 5.57 2.76
C GLU A 292 -41.57 4.27 3.55
N ALA A 293 -41.17 4.36 4.83
CA ALA A 293 -40.70 3.22 5.62
C ALA A 293 -41.73 2.61 6.57
N MET A 294 -42.89 3.24 6.78
CA MET A 294 -43.90 2.77 7.75
C MET A 294 -44.56 1.44 7.31
N PRO A 295 -44.35 0.30 8.01
CA PRO A 295 -44.81 -1.01 7.54
C PRO A 295 -46.23 -1.38 8.04
N PHE A 296 -46.95 -0.51 8.74
CA PHE A 296 -48.20 -0.86 9.41
C PHE A 296 -49.32 0.18 9.28
N ARG A 297 -49.65 0.59 8.05
CA ARG A 297 -51.01 1.12 7.77
C ARG A 297 -51.52 0.99 6.32
N PHE A 298 -51.00 0.02 5.57
CA PHE A 298 -51.35 -0.19 4.16
C PHE A 298 -51.94 -1.57 3.82
N ASP A 299 -52.58 -2.25 4.78
CA ASP A 299 -53.28 -3.53 4.49
C ASP A 299 -54.80 -3.39 4.29
N TYR A 300 -55.43 -2.28 4.72
CA TYR A 300 -56.88 -2.08 4.52
C TYR A 300 -57.26 -1.33 3.22
N LEU A 301 -56.29 -0.76 2.49
CA LEU A 301 -56.52 -0.02 1.25
C LEU A 301 -55.96 -0.71 -0.01
N LYS A 302 -55.50 -1.97 0.09
CA LYS A 302 -55.04 -2.74 -1.08
C LYS A 302 -56.18 -3.24 -1.96
N GLU A 303 -57.43 -3.27 -1.48
CA GLU A 303 -58.54 -3.80 -2.26
C GLU A 303 -59.22 -2.75 -3.16
N PHE A 304 -59.03 -1.46 -2.91
CA PHE A 304 -59.54 -0.39 -3.79
C PHE A 304 -58.49 0.30 -4.69
N ALA A 305 -57.19 0.13 -4.40
CA ALA A 305 -56.10 0.68 -5.22
C ALA A 305 -55.53 -0.32 -6.24
N ALA A 306 -56.17 -1.49 -6.44
CA ALA A 306 -55.78 -2.48 -7.44
C ALA A 306 -56.15 -2.10 -8.89
N LYS A 307 -56.08 -0.81 -9.24
CA LYS A 307 -55.97 -0.37 -10.64
C LYS A 307 -54.97 0.79 -10.77
N PRO A 308 -53.65 0.51 -10.72
CA PRO A 308 -52.75 1.31 -11.49
C PRO A 308 -53.00 0.96 -12.96
N TYR A 309 -53.38 1.95 -13.75
CA TYR A 309 -53.22 1.91 -15.20
C TYR A 309 -51.78 1.46 -15.48
N ARG A 310 -51.60 0.26 -16.02
CA ARG A 310 -50.30 -0.13 -16.57
C ARG A 310 -50.08 0.70 -17.83
N MET A 311 -49.41 1.84 -17.70
CA MET A 311 -48.76 2.44 -18.87
C MET A 311 -47.56 1.54 -19.18
N PHE A 312 -47.71 0.72 -20.21
CA PHE A 312 -46.82 -0.41 -20.49
C PHE A 312 -45.42 0.03 -20.95
N ILE A 313 -45.19 1.33 -21.14
CA ILE A 313 -43.95 1.92 -21.65
C ILE A 313 -43.82 3.33 -21.03
N PRO A 314 -42.65 3.71 -20.46
CA PRO A 314 -42.44 5.05 -19.91
C PRO A 314 -42.71 6.16 -20.94
N PRO A 315 -43.27 7.32 -20.55
CA PRO A 315 -43.70 8.36 -21.49
C PRO A 315 -42.55 8.96 -22.30
N ASP A 316 -41.34 9.01 -21.74
CA ASP A 316 -40.10 9.41 -22.42
C ASP A 316 -39.69 8.41 -23.52
N THR A 317 -39.91 7.11 -23.30
CA THR A 317 -39.64 6.07 -24.30
C THR A 317 -40.72 6.02 -25.38
N MET A 318 -41.99 6.29 -25.03
CA MET A 318 -43.08 6.45 -25.99
C MET A 318 -42.85 7.66 -26.91
N LEU A 319 -42.45 8.82 -26.35
CA LEU A 319 -42.18 10.02 -27.16
C LEU A 319 -41.01 9.82 -28.12
N LYS A 320 -39.93 9.17 -27.66
CA LYS A 320 -38.76 8.85 -28.50
C LYS A 320 -39.12 7.88 -29.62
N SER A 321 -39.92 6.84 -29.35
CA SER A 321 -40.34 5.88 -30.38
C SER A 321 -41.24 6.52 -31.44
N ILE A 322 -42.18 7.38 -31.05
CA ILE A 322 -43.04 8.13 -31.99
C ILE A 322 -42.22 9.12 -32.81
N SER A 323 -41.30 9.86 -32.18
CA SER A 323 -40.40 10.79 -32.86
C SER A 323 -39.55 10.08 -33.92
N MET A 324 -38.93 8.95 -33.57
CA MET A 324 -38.10 8.16 -34.49
C MET A 324 -38.90 7.54 -35.65
N LEU A 325 -40.12 7.05 -35.38
CA LEU A 325 -41.00 6.54 -36.44
C LEU A 325 -41.47 7.66 -37.38
N SER A 326 -41.75 8.85 -36.86
CA SER A 326 -42.10 10.00 -37.70
C SER A 326 -40.93 10.46 -38.58
N LEU A 327 -39.71 10.46 -38.05
CA LEU A 327 -38.51 10.86 -38.77
C LEU A 327 -38.18 9.90 -39.92
N THR A 328 -38.30 8.59 -39.68
CA THR A 328 -38.09 7.57 -40.72
C THR A 328 -39.12 7.65 -41.85
N ALA A 329 -40.38 7.97 -41.54
CA ALA A 329 -41.42 8.20 -42.55
C ALA A 329 -41.15 9.47 -43.39
N ILE A 330 -40.69 10.56 -42.76
CA ILE A 330 -40.34 11.81 -43.45
C ILE A 330 -39.15 11.58 -44.40
N ILE A 331 -38.11 10.87 -43.94
CA ILE A 331 -36.95 10.53 -44.77
C ILE A 331 -37.38 9.67 -45.96
N ALA A 332 -38.24 8.67 -45.75
CA ALA A 332 -38.75 7.83 -46.83
C ALA A 332 -39.56 8.64 -47.87
N PHE A 333 -40.38 9.59 -47.42
CA PHE A 333 -41.15 10.48 -48.30
C PHE A 333 -40.24 11.44 -49.10
N VAL A 334 -39.22 12.01 -48.48
CA VAL A 334 -38.27 12.92 -49.14
C VAL A 334 -37.42 12.17 -50.18
N VAL A 335 -36.99 10.94 -49.88
CA VAL A 335 -36.29 10.07 -50.84
C VAL A 335 -37.21 9.69 -52.01
N TRP A 336 -38.50 9.45 -51.75
CA TRP A 336 -39.51 9.19 -52.79
C TRP A 336 -39.67 10.37 -53.76
N GLN A 337 -39.68 11.61 -53.24
CA GLN A 337 -39.89 12.81 -54.05
C GLN A 337 -38.69 13.18 -54.96
N ARG A 338 -37.56 12.46 -54.86
CA ARG A 338 -36.33 12.61 -55.69
C ARG A 338 -35.82 14.06 -55.80
N SER A 339 -36.06 14.88 -54.79
CA SER A 339 -35.56 16.26 -54.72
C SER A 339 -34.22 16.32 -53.98
N ILE A 340 -33.15 16.66 -54.70
CA ILE A 340 -31.78 16.67 -54.17
C ILE A 340 -31.62 17.68 -53.03
N LEU A 341 -32.28 18.84 -53.12
CA LEU A 341 -32.22 19.90 -52.10
C LEU A 341 -32.82 19.43 -50.76
N LEU A 342 -33.98 18.75 -50.81
CA LEU A 342 -34.65 18.27 -49.60
C LEU A 342 -33.87 17.16 -48.93
N ILE A 343 -33.24 16.28 -49.72
CA ILE A 343 -32.35 15.24 -49.19
C ILE A 343 -31.21 15.89 -48.38
N PHE A 344 -30.55 16.91 -48.92
CA PHE A 344 -29.47 17.61 -48.24
C PHE A 344 -29.91 18.32 -46.95
N LEU A 345 -31.08 18.96 -46.93
CA LEU A 345 -31.60 19.59 -45.72
C LEU A 345 -31.98 18.55 -44.65
N THR A 346 -32.58 17.43 -45.05
CA THR A 346 -32.92 16.36 -44.11
C THR A 346 -31.70 15.67 -43.52
N THR A 347 -30.63 15.46 -44.29
CA THR A 347 -29.40 14.85 -43.77
C THR A 347 -28.71 15.75 -42.74
N ILE A 348 -28.70 17.07 -42.95
CA ILE A 348 -28.20 18.04 -41.96
C ILE A 348 -29.06 18.01 -40.68
N ALA A 349 -30.38 18.00 -40.82
CA ALA A 349 -31.29 17.98 -39.67
C ALA A 349 -31.10 16.70 -38.82
N VAL A 350 -30.96 15.53 -39.46
CA VAL A 350 -30.71 14.26 -38.77
C VAL A 350 -29.34 14.28 -38.07
N ALA A 351 -28.29 14.79 -38.73
CA ALA A 351 -26.97 14.89 -38.12
C ALA A 351 -26.96 15.80 -36.88
N LEU A 352 -27.69 16.93 -36.92
CA LEU A 352 -27.84 17.83 -35.78
C LEU A 352 -28.60 17.16 -34.62
N ILE A 353 -29.66 16.41 -34.90
CA ILE A 353 -30.42 15.70 -33.85
C ILE A 353 -29.53 14.64 -33.17
N ILE A 354 -28.78 13.85 -33.93
CA ILE A 354 -27.85 12.86 -33.37
C ILE A 354 -26.76 13.54 -32.55
N PHE A 355 -26.22 14.66 -33.04
CA PHE A 355 -25.21 15.42 -32.32
C PHE A 355 -25.73 15.96 -30.97
N ILE A 356 -26.98 16.43 -30.94
CA ILE A 356 -27.64 16.88 -29.71
C ILE A 356 -27.86 15.70 -28.76
N ASP A 357 -28.41 14.58 -29.24
CA ASP A 357 -28.68 13.40 -28.39
C ASP A 357 -27.40 12.77 -27.81
N MET A 358 -26.27 12.82 -28.56
CA MET A 358 -24.98 12.32 -28.09
C MET A 358 -24.24 13.25 -27.12
N ASN A 359 -24.43 14.57 -27.24
CA ASN A 359 -23.68 15.55 -26.44
C ASN A 359 -24.50 16.20 -25.31
N VAL A 360 -25.82 16.07 -25.31
CA VAL A 360 -26.67 16.54 -24.21
C VAL A 360 -26.70 15.45 -23.14
N ASN A 361 -25.85 15.61 -22.14
CA ASN A 361 -25.75 14.72 -21.00
C ASN A 361 -26.98 14.92 -20.08
N PRO A 362 -27.83 13.90 -19.84
CA PRO A 362 -29.08 14.04 -19.07
C PRO A 362 -28.87 14.47 -17.62
N GLU A 363 -27.64 14.42 -17.12
CA GLU A 363 -27.24 14.84 -15.78
C GLU A 363 -27.11 16.37 -15.61
N THR A 364 -27.13 17.15 -16.70
CA THR A 364 -27.04 18.63 -16.64
C THR A 364 -28.38 19.33 -16.45
N ILE A 365 -29.47 18.58 -16.28
CA ILE A 365 -30.81 19.13 -16.01
C ILE A 365 -30.89 19.48 -14.52
N PRO A 366 -31.09 20.77 -14.15
CA PRO A 366 -31.20 21.17 -12.76
C PRO A 366 -32.35 20.42 -12.06
N ASP A 367 -32.10 19.95 -10.84
CA ASP A 367 -32.97 19.00 -10.13
C ASP A 367 -34.42 19.49 -9.93
N GLU A 368 -34.65 20.80 -10.01
CA GLU A 368 -35.98 21.41 -9.95
C GLU A 368 -36.88 21.02 -11.13
N ALA A 369 -36.31 20.70 -12.30
CA ALA A 369 -37.06 20.27 -13.48
C ALA A 369 -37.43 18.77 -13.45
N LYS A 370 -36.65 17.93 -12.76
CA LYS A 370 -36.95 16.49 -12.62
C LYS A 370 -38.27 16.24 -11.88
N LYS A 371 -38.56 17.09 -10.88
CA LYS A 371 -39.79 17.03 -10.07
C LYS A 371 -41.08 17.18 -10.88
N TYR A 372 -41.06 17.91 -12.00
CA TYR A 372 -42.25 18.10 -12.85
C TYR A 372 -42.38 17.04 -13.95
N LEU A 373 -41.31 16.30 -14.23
CA LEU A 373 -41.28 15.28 -15.29
C LEU A 373 -41.54 13.86 -14.77
N GLY A 374 -41.64 13.67 -13.46
CA GLY A 374 -41.97 12.37 -12.85
C GLY A 374 -40.91 11.29 -13.12
N LEU A 375 -39.65 11.72 -13.24
CA LEU A 375 -38.45 10.87 -13.30
C LEU A 375 -37.76 10.84 -11.94
#